data_AF-P05004-F1
#
_entry.id   AF-P05004-F1
#
_cell.length_a   1.000
_cell.length_b   1.000
_cell.length_c   1.000
_cell.angle_alpha   90.00
_cell.angle_beta   90.00
_cell.angle_gamma   90.00
#
_symmetry.space_group_name_H-M   'P 1'
#
loop_
_entity.id
_entity.type
_entity.pdbx_description
1 polymer ?
#
loop_
_entity_poly.entity_id
_entity_poly.type
_entity_poly.pdbx_seq_one_letter_code
_entity_poly.pdbx_strand_id
1 'polypeptide(L)'
;MALPFSLLMALVVLSCHSSCSLGCDLPHTHSLGNTRVLMLLGQMRRISPFSCLKDRNDFGFPQEVFDGNQFRKPQAISAVHETIQQIFHLFSTDGSSAAWDESLLDKLYTGLYQQLTELEACLSQEVGVEETPLMNEDSLLAVRRYFQRIALYLQEKKYSPCAWEIVRAEIMRCFSSSTNLQQS
;
A
#
# COMPACT_ATOMS: atom_id res chain seq x y z
N MET A 1 -45.62 15.05 27.32
CA MET A 1 -45.65 13.80 26.55
C MET A 1 -44.26 13.17 26.65
N ALA A 2 -44.09 12.12 27.44
CA ALA A 2 -42.80 11.44 27.58
C ALA A 2 -42.61 10.46 26.42
N LEU A 3 -41.46 10.50 25.73
CA LEU A 3 -41.13 9.52 24.71
C LEU A 3 -40.98 8.14 25.40
N PRO A 4 -41.67 7.07 24.96
CA PRO A 4 -41.51 5.75 25.55
C PRO A 4 -40.07 5.28 25.45
N PHE A 5 -39.55 4.67 26.51
CA PHE A 5 -38.18 4.16 26.62
C PHE A 5 -37.76 3.30 25.41
N SER A 6 -38.70 2.51 24.86
CA SER A 6 -38.49 1.71 23.65
C SER A 6 -38.12 2.54 22.41
N LEU A 7 -38.69 3.74 22.25
CA LEU A 7 -38.33 4.65 21.15
C LEU A 7 -36.94 5.26 21.37
N LEU A 8 -36.55 5.58 22.60
CA LEU A 8 -35.18 6.03 22.89
C LEU A 8 -34.16 4.93 22.57
N MET A 9 -34.43 3.69 22.98
CA MET A 9 -33.55 2.56 22.67
C MET A 9 -33.48 2.30 21.17
N ALA A 10 -34.60 2.38 20.45
CA ALA A 10 -34.61 2.25 18.99
C ALA A 10 -33.80 3.37 18.31
N LEU A 11 -33.94 4.63 18.74
CA LEU A 11 -33.16 5.75 18.23
C LEU A 11 -31.67 5.61 18.52
N VAL A 12 -31.29 5.15 19.72
CA VAL A 12 -29.89 4.87 20.07
C VAL A 12 -29.34 3.76 19.17
N VAL A 13 -30.07 2.66 18.99
CA VAL A 13 -29.67 1.56 18.10
C VAL A 13 -29.56 2.03 16.64
N LEU A 14 -30.53 2.77 16.12
CA LEU A 14 -30.50 3.35 14.76
C LEU A 14 -29.36 4.34 14.57
N SER A 15 -29.12 5.21 15.56
CA SER A 15 -28.01 6.18 15.52
C SER A 15 -26.66 5.49 15.64
N CYS A 16 -26.56 4.40 16.41
CA CYS A 16 -25.37 3.57 16.51
C CYS A 16 -25.11 2.83 15.19
N HIS A 17 -26.13 2.20 14.60
CA HIS A 17 -25.99 1.60 13.27
C HIS A 17 -25.60 2.63 12.20
N SER A 18 -26.18 3.83 12.21
CA SER A 18 -25.84 4.89 11.26
C SER A 18 -24.43 5.47 11.46
N SER A 19 -23.94 5.50 12.70
CA SER A 19 -22.61 6.02 13.02
C SER A 19 -21.52 4.96 12.80
N CYS A 20 -21.85 3.69 13.05
CA CYS A 20 -20.97 2.55 12.79
C CYS A 20 -20.96 2.11 11.32
N SER A 21 -21.91 2.56 10.50
CA SER A 21 -21.95 2.28 9.05
C SER A 21 -21.18 3.30 8.20
N LEU A 22 -20.55 4.30 8.81
CA LEU A 22 -19.62 5.18 8.10
C LEU A 22 -18.31 4.39 7.95
N GLY A 23 -18.07 3.85 6.76
CA GLY A 23 -16.84 3.13 6.44
C GLY A 23 -15.60 3.93 6.83
N CYS A 24 -14.48 3.26 7.10
CA CYS A 24 -13.33 3.94 7.68
C CYS A 24 -12.83 5.07 6.75
N ASP A 25 -12.69 6.28 7.29
CA ASP A 25 -12.06 7.40 6.60
C ASP A 25 -10.60 7.51 7.02
N LEU A 26 -9.70 7.31 6.05
CA LEU A 26 -8.27 7.48 6.27
C LEU A 26 -7.98 8.95 6.64
N PRO A 27 -7.12 9.19 7.64
CA PRO A 27 -6.80 10.54 8.06
C PRO A 27 -6.10 11.30 6.92
N HIS A 28 -6.26 12.62 6.89
CA HIS A 28 -5.58 13.46 5.88
C HIS A 28 -4.05 13.27 5.88
N THR A 29 -3.47 12.87 7.02
CA THR A 29 -2.06 12.52 7.17
C THR A 29 -1.61 11.39 6.24
N HIS A 30 -2.51 10.49 5.85
CA HIS A 30 -2.22 9.40 4.93
C HIS A 30 -1.81 9.92 3.55
N SER A 31 -2.54 10.89 2.99
CA SER A 31 -2.19 11.50 1.69
C SER A 31 -0.82 12.20 1.71
N LEU A 32 -0.48 12.85 2.83
CA LEU A 32 0.82 13.46 3.06
C LEU A 32 1.92 12.40 3.22
N GLY A 33 1.61 11.29 3.90
CA GLY A 33 2.49 10.12 4.03
C GLY A 33 2.83 9.52 2.67
N ASN A 34 1.84 9.28 1.82
CA ASN A 34 2.01 8.83 0.44
C ASN A 34 2.93 9.76 -0.36
N THR A 35 2.69 11.07 -0.29
CA THR A 35 3.52 12.08 -0.96
C THR A 35 4.97 12.04 -0.47
N ARG A 36 5.17 11.87 0.84
CA ARG A 36 6.49 11.76 1.45
C ARG A 36 7.24 10.51 0.99
N VAL A 37 6.57 9.35 0.94
CA VAL A 37 7.16 8.10 0.45
C VAL A 37 7.63 8.25 -1.00
N LEU A 38 6.80 8.83 -1.87
CA LEU A 38 7.17 9.10 -3.27
C LEU A 38 8.36 10.07 -3.38
N MET A 39 8.37 11.13 -2.57
CA MET A 39 9.49 12.07 -2.51
C MET A 39 10.79 11.38 -2.11
N LEU A 40 10.75 10.53 -1.07
CA LEU A 40 11.91 9.77 -0.59
C LEU A 40 12.44 8.80 -1.66
N LEU A 41 11.55 8.04 -2.31
CA LEU A 41 11.92 7.17 -3.43
C LEU A 41 12.56 7.97 -4.57
N GLY A 42 12.09 9.19 -4.83
CA GLY A 42 12.70 10.11 -5.81
C GLY A 42 14.10 10.59 -5.40
N GLN A 43 14.29 10.92 -4.12
CA GLN A 43 15.58 11.34 -3.56
C GLN A 43 16.61 10.21 -3.54
N MET A 44 16.17 8.96 -3.38
CA MET A 44 17.05 7.79 -3.41
C MET A 44 17.67 7.52 -4.78
N ARG A 45 17.18 8.13 -5.87
CA ARG A 45 17.73 7.94 -7.22
C ARG A 45 19.22 8.29 -7.27
N ARG A 46 20.05 7.31 -7.65
CA ARG A 46 21.51 7.48 -7.78
C ARG A 46 21.97 7.55 -9.24
N ILE A 47 21.25 6.89 -10.14
CA ILE A 47 21.63 6.73 -11.55
C ILE A 47 20.46 7.17 -12.43
N SER A 48 20.74 7.69 -13.62
CA SER A 48 19.69 7.93 -14.61
C SER A 48 19.11 6.60 -15.10
N PRO A 49 17.77 6.39 -15.10
CA PRO A 49 17.17 5.17 -15.66
C PRO A 49 17.56 4.90 -17.12
N PHE A 50 17.94 5.94 -17.88
CA PHE A 50 18.44 5.80 -19.26
C PHE A 50 19.82 5.14 -19.34
N SER A 51 20.63 5.18 -18.28
CA SER A 51 21.89 4.45 -18.22
C SER A 51 21.69 2.95 -17.97
N CYS A 52 20.52 2.56 -17.46
CA CYS A 52 20.18 1.18 -17.10
C CYS A 52 19.22 0.51 -18.10
N LEU A 53 19.18 1.00 -19.35
CA LEU A 53 18.28 0.48 -20.39
C LEU A 53 18.44 -1.03 -20.65
N LYS A 54 19.66 -1.57 -20.53
CA LYS A 54 19.96 -3.00 -20.71
C LYS A 54 19.40 -3.89 -19.60
N ASP A 55 19.08 -3.29 -18.45
CA ASP A 55 18.56 -3.99 -17.28
C ASP A 55 17.05 -3.80 -17.11
N ARG A 56 16.39 -3.07 -18.00
CA ARG A 56 14.92 -2.94 -17.98
C ARG A 56 14.26 -4.31 -18.00
N ASN A 57 13.25 -4.45 -17.15
CA ASN A 57 12.46 -5.67 -17.04
C ASN A 57 10.99 -5.29 -16.88
N ASP A 58 10.10 -6.06 -17.51
CA ASP A 58 8.68 -6.00 -17.23
C ASP A 58 8.37 -6.98 -16.10
N PHE A 59 7.98 -6.44 -14.95
CA PHE A 59 7.64 -7.24 -13.78
C PHE A 59 6.20 -7.76 -13.81
N GLY A 60 5.40 -7.37 -14.81
CA GLY A 60 3.98 -7.75 -14.90
C GLY A 60 3.20 -7.20 -13.72
N PHE A 61 3.12 -5.86 -13.63
CA PHE A 61 2.29 -5.18 -12.63
C PHE A 61 0.84 -5.67 -12.72
N PRO A 62 0.22 -6.15 -11.62
CA PRO A 62 -1.11 -6.75 -11.65
C PRO A 62 -2.18 -5.66 -11.74
N GLN A 63 -2.33 -5.10 -12.94
CA GLN A 63 -3.17 -3.93 -13.20
C GLN A 63 -4.63 -4.16 -12.81
N GLU A 64 -5.12 -5.38 -12.95
CA GLU A 64 -6.49 -5.77 -12.58
C GLU A 64 -6.77 -5.59 -11.08
N VAL A 65 -5.74 -5.71 -10.23
CA VAL A 65 -5.85 -5.53 -8.77
C VAL A 65 -5.89 -4.04 -8.39
N PHE A 66 -5.43 -3.15 -9.26
CA PHE A 66 -5.40 -1.71 -9.01
C PHE A 66 -6.30 -0.92 -9.96
N ASP A 67 -7.18 -1.61 -10.67
CA ASP A 67 -8.27 -1.00 -11.42
C ASP A 67 -9.40 -0.67 -10.45
N GLY A 68 -9.65 0.63 -10.23
CA GLY A 68 -10.61 1.14 -9.24
C GLY A 68 -12.06 0.67 -9.43
N ASN A 69 -12.36 0.06 -10.58
CA ASN A 69 -13.69 -0.47 -10.85
C ASN A 69 -14.00 -1.81 -10.16
N GLN A 70 -12.99 -2.53 -9.64
CA GLN A 70 -13.16 -3.90 -9.15
C GLN A 70 -13.35 -4.03 -7.63
N PHE A 71 -12.94 -3.02 -6.85
CA PHE A 71 -12.85 -3.14 -5.39
C PHE A 71 -13.82 -2.23 -4.65
N ARG A 72 -14.44 -2.77 -3.59
CA ARG A 72 -15.04 -1.95 -2.53
C ARG A 72 -13.93 -1.29 -1.71
N LYS A 73 -14.24 -0.18 -1.02
CA LYS A 73 -13.28 0.57 -0.18
C LYS A 73 -12.44 -0.31 0.76
N PRO A 74 -12.99 -1.28 1.52
CA PRO A 74 -12.19 -2.17 2.36
C PRO A 74 -11.17 -3.00 1.58
N GLN A 75 -11.55 -3.41 0.37
CA GLN A 75 -10.72 -4.24 -0.49
C GLN A 75 -9.61 -3.44 -1.16
N ALA A 76 -9.90 -2.19 -1.55
CA ALA A 76 -8.90 -1.25 -1.98
C ALA A 76 -7.87 -0.97 -0.87
N ILE A 77 -8.34 -0.72 0.37
CA ILE A 77 -7.47 -0.50 1.53
C ILE A 77 -6.60 -1.73 1.79
N SER A 78 -7.16 -2.94 1.74
CA SER A 78 -6.42 -4.19 1.92
C SER A 78 -5.37 -4.42 0.81
N ALA A 79 -5.70 -4.14 -0.44
CA ALA A 79 -4.75 -4.22 -1.56
C ALA A 79 -3.59 -3.23 -1.40
N VAL A 80 -3.86 -2.00 -0.94
CA VAL A 80 -2.80 -1.02 -0.66
C VAL A 80 -1.96 -1.46 0.54
N HIS A 81 -2.57 -1.94 1.62
CA HIS A 81 -1.85 -2.44 2.80
C HIS A 81 -0.85 -3.53 2.41
N GLU A 82 -1.29 -4.57 1.68
CA GLU A 82 -0.40 -5.63 1.23
C GLU A 82 0.72 -5.08 0.32
N THR A 83 0.40 -4.13 -0.56
CA THR A 83 1.41 -3.50 -1.44
C THR A 83 2.49 -2.79 -0.64
N ILE A 84 2.10 -1.98 0.36
CA ILE A 84 3.05 -1.27 1.21
C ILE A 84 3.86 -2.26 2.05
N GLN A 85 3.25 -3.34 2.52
CA GLN A 85 3.93 -4.39 3.29
C GLN A 85 5.00 -5.09 2.45
N GLN A 86 4.68 -5.41 1.18
CA GLN A 86 5.64 -6.00 0.26
C GLN A 86 6.79 -5.04 -0.09
N ILE A 87 6.51 -3.74 -0.26
CA ILE A 87 7.54 -2.71 -0.45
C ILE A 87 8.45 -2.65 0.79
N PHE A 88 7.86 -2.60 1.98
CA PHE A 88 8.62 -2.56 3.23
C PHE A 88 9.57 -3.76 3.33
N HIS A 89 9.07 -4.97 3.03
CA HIS A 89 9.90 -6.19 3.04
C HIS A 89 11.02 -6.13 2.00
N LEU A 90 10.73 -5.72 0.76
CA LEU A 90 11.71 -5.62 -0.32
C LEU A 90 12.88 -4.70 0.06
N PHE A 91 12.56 -3.52 0.60
CA PHE A 91 13.58 -2.54 1.01
C PHE A 91 14.29 -2.93 2.30
N SER A 92 13.77 -3.85 3.12
CA SER A 92 14.41 -4.33 4.35
C SER A 92 15.48 -5.39 4.14
N THR A 93 15.81 -5.72 2.88
CA THR A 93 16.84 -6.70 2.54
C THR A 93 18.25 -6.11 2.63
N ASP A 94 19.26 -6.92 2.95
CA ASP A 94 20.67 -6.47 3.01
C ASP A 94 21.18 -5.86 1.70
N GLY A 95 20.65 -6.31 0.56
CA GLY A 95 20.99 -5.72 -0.74
C GLY A 95 20.55 -4.25 -0.85
N SER A 96 19.47 -3.87 -0.16
CA SER A 96 18.91 -2.52 -0.17
C SER A 96 19.76 -1.56 0.67
N SER A 97 20.20 -1.99 1.86
CA SER A 97 21.05 -1.17 2.73
C SER A 97 22.40 -0.83 2.06
N ALA A 98 22.96 -1.75 1.28
CA ALA A 98 24.16 -1.49 0.47
C ALA A 98 23.90 -0.55 -0.74
N ALA A 99 22.67 -0.56 -1.27
CA ALA A 99 22.32 0.15 -2.49
C ALA A 99 21.92 1.63 -2.28
N TRP A 100 21.49 2.01 -1.08
CA TRP A 100 20.89 3.32 -0.80
C TRP A 100 21.60 4.09 0.32
N ASP A 101 21.24 5.37 0.47
CA ASP A 101 21.72 6.17 1.61
C ASP A 101 20.93 5.76 2.84
N GLU A 102 21.64 5.39 3.92
CA GLU A 102 21.04 4.85 5.13
C GLU A 102 20.02 5.82 5.76
N SER A 103 20.30 7.13 5.72
CA SER A 103 19.39 8.14 6.27
C SER A 103 18.11 8.31 5.45
N LEU A 104 18.18 8.12 4.14
CA LEU A 104 16.99 8.11 3.27
C LEU A 104 16.19 6.83 3.45
N LEU A 105 16.88 5.70 3.61
CA LEU A 105 16.26 4.39 3.80
C LEU A 105 15.50 4.32 5.14
N ASP A 106 16.08 4.84 6.22
CA ASP A 106 15.42 4.97 7.54
C ASP A 106 14.14 5.82 7.48
N LYS A 107 14.19 6.96 6.78
CA LYS A 107 13.01 7.80 6.55
C LYS A 107 11.96 7.10 5.71
N LEU A 108 12.38 6.31 4.72
CA LEU A 108 11.48 5.51 3.90
C LEU A 108 10.76 4.47 4.76
N TYR A 109 11.48 3.73 5.59
CA TYR A 109 10.87 2.75 6.51
C TYR A 109 9.88 3.40 7.46
N THR A 110 10.27 4.53 8.08
CA THR A 110 9.39 5.28 8.98
C THR A 110 8.11 5.71 8.27
N GLY A 111 8.23 6.21 7.03
CA GLY A 111 7.09 6.60 6.21
C GLY A 111 6.17 5.42 5.87
N LEU A 112 6.74 4.32 5.39
CA LEU A 112 5.98 3.11 5.04
C LEU A 112 5.29 2.48 6.28
N TYR A 113 5.99 2.40 7.40
CA TYR A 113 5.45 1.87 8.65
C TYR A 113 4.27 2.70 9.16
N GLN A 114 4.38 4.03 9.09
CA GLN A 114 3.27 4.92 9.42
C GLN A 114 2.04 4.65 8.53
N GLN A 115 2.23 4.48 7.22
CA GLN A 115 1.12 4.14 6.31
C GLN A 115 0.50 2.79 6.65
N LEU A 116 1.30 1.77 6.95
CA LEU A 116 0.79 0.46 7.38
C LEU A 116 -0.07 0.58 8.64
N THR A 117 0.38 1.32 9.65
CA THR A 117 -0.38 1.51 10.90
C THR A 117 -1.71 2.23 10.66
N GLU A 118 -1.71 3.27 9.82
CA GLU A 118 -2.94 4.01 9.47
C GLU A 118 -3.94 3.09 8.73
N LEU A 119 -3.46 2.23 7.83
CA LEU A 119 -4.29 1.28 7.10
C LEU A 119 -4.81 0.14 7.99
N GLU A 120 -3.97 -0.39 8.89
CA GLU A 120 -4.38 -1.44 9.85
C GLU A 120 -5.45 -0.95 10.80
N ALA A 121 -5.33 0.28 11.29
CA ALA A 121 -6.36 0.91 12.12
C ALA A 121 -7.70 1.03 11.38
N CYS A 122 -7.63 1.26 10.06
CA CYS A 122 -8.79 1.38 9.19
C CYS A 122 -9.47 0.03 8.94
N LEU A 123 -8.69 -0.97 8.55
CA LEU A 123 -9.16 -2.34 8.33
C LEU A 123 -9.74 -2.96 9.61
N SER A 124 -9.13 -2.69 10.77
CA SER A 124 -9.61 -3.20 12.06
C SER A 124 -11.01 -2.68 12.42
N GLN A 125 -11.39 -1.49 11.96
CA GLN A 125 -12.74 -0.95 12.14
C GLN A 125 -13.75 -1.62 11.21
N GLU A 126 -13.33 -2.00 10.00
CA GLU A 126 -14.20 -2.59 8.98
C GLU A 126 -14.44 -4.10 9.21
N VAL A 127 -13.45 -4.83 9.72
CA VAL A 127 -13.58 -6.27 10.08
C VAL A 127 -14.63 -6.49 11.17
N GLY A 128 -14.94 -5.47 11.97
CA GLY A 128 -16.04 -5.53 12.95
C GLY A 128 -17.45 -5.44 12.34
N VAL A 129 -17.57 -5.10 11.05
CA VAL A 129 -18.85 -4.76 10.40
C VAL A 129 -19.23 -5.74 9.28
N GLU A 130 -18.27 -6.33 8.56
CA GLU A 130 -18.54 -7.32 7.50
C GLU A 130 -17.59 -8.53 7.53
N GLU A 131 -18.15 -9.74 7.46
CA GLU A 131 -17.42 -11.02 7.29
C GLU A 131 -16.86 -11.22 5.86
N THR A 132 -16.89 -10.19 5.01
CA THR A 132 -16.40 -10.31 3.64
C THR A 132 -14.86 -10.37 3.65
N PRO A 133 -14.22 -11.30 2.91
CA PRO A 133 -12.78 -11.33 2.81
C PRO A 133 -12.29 -9.97 2.31
N LEU A 134 -11.45 -9.32 3.11
CA LEU A 134 -10.92 -7.99 2.82
C LEU A 134 -10.27 -7.97 1.43
N MET A 135 -9.64 -9.05 0.98
CA MET A 135 -9.13 -9.18 -0.38
C MET A 135 -9.43 -10.58 -0.92
N ASN A 136 -9.77 -10.69 -2.21
CA ASN A 136 -9.81 -12.01 -2.87
C ASN A 136 -8.40 -12.64 -2.80
N GLU A 137 -8.32 -13.91 -2.42
CA GLU A 137 -7.09 -14.69 -2.36
C GLU A 137 -6.30 -14.64 -3.69
N ASP A 138 -6.99 -14.64 -4.84
CA ASP A 138 -6.35 -14.52 -6.15
C ASP A 138 -5.65 -13.16 -6.34
N SER A 139 -6.30 -12.07 -5.91
CA SER A 139 -5.74 -10.72 -5.98
C SER A 139 -4.54 -10.59 -5.04
N LEU A 140 -4.63 -11.16 -3.84
CA LEU A 140 -3.54 -11.19 -2.86
C LEU A 140 -2.32 -11.95 -3.43
N LEU A 141 -2.56 -13.13 -4.01
CA LEU A 141 -1.55 -13.93 -4.68
C LEU A 141 -0.92 -13.20 -5.87
N ALA A 142 -1.71 -12.44 -6.64
CA ALA A 142 -1.21 -11.66 -7.77
C ALA A 142 -0.19 -10.59 -7.32
N VAL A 143 -0.50 -9.84 -6.25
CA VAL A 143 0.41 -8.85 -5.65
C VAL A 143 1.70 -9.53 -5.14
N ARG A 144 1.57 -10.63 -4.39
CA ARG A 144 2.74 -11.36 -3.87
C ARG A 144 3.64 -11.92 -4.98
N ARG A 145 3.05 -12.51 -6.02
CA ARG A 145 3.81 -13.02 -7.18
C ARG A 145 4.54 -11.90 -7.92
N TYR A 146 3.94 -10.72 -8.00
CA TYR A 146 4.58 -9.53 -8.58
C TYR A 146 5.85 -9.13 -7.81
N PHE A 147 5.78 -9.02 -6.48
CA PHE A 147 6.96 -8.72 -5.65
C PHE A 147 7.99 -9.86 -5.65
N GLN A 148 7.54 -11.12 -5.74
CA GLN A 148 8.44 -12.25 -5.91
C GLN A 148 9.27 -12.15 -7.20
N ARG A 149 8.65 -11.74 -8.33
CA ARG A 149 9.37 -11.53 -9.60
C ARG A 149 10.42 -10.41 -9.47
N ILE A 150 10.10 -9.34 -8.75
CA ILE A 150 11.05 -8.26 -8.44
C ILE A 150 12.25 -8.78 -7.62
N ALA A 151 11.98 -9.55 -6.57
CA ALA A 151 13.04 -10.13 -5.74
C ALA A 151 13.94 -11.09 -6.53
N LEU A 152 13.36 -11.94 -7.37
CA LEU A 152 14.13 -12.85 -8.25
C LEU A 152 15.00 -12.09 -9.26
N TYR A 153 14.47 -11.01 -9.86
CA TYR A 153 15.25 -10.15 -10.75
C TYR A 153 16.46 -9.52 -10.04
N LEU A 154 16.29 -9.02 -8.80
CA LEU A 154 17.41 -8.48 -8.03
C LEU A 154 18.49 -9.54 -7.77
N GLN A 155 18.08 -10.77 -7.45
CA GLN A 155 19.00 -11.90 -7.29
C GLN A 155 19.75 -12.23 -8.58
N GLU A 156 19.04 -12.33 -9.71
CA GLU A 156 19.62 -12.61 -11.03
C GLU A 156 20.64 -11.55 -11.44
N LYS A 157 20.31 -10.28 -11.20
CA LYS A 157 21.20 -9.14 -11.49
C LYS A 157 22.27 -8.91 -10.41
N LYS A 158 22.38 -9.82 -9.42
CA LYS A 158 23.35 -9.76 -8.33
C LYS A 158 23.33 -8.42 -7.60
N TYR A 159 22.14 -7.85 -7.41
CA TYR A 159 21.93 -6.57 -6.71
C TYR A 159 22.75 -5.42 -7.29
N SER A 160 22.95 -5.40 -8.62
CA SER A 160 23.72 -4.34 -9.28
C SER A 160 23.07 -2.96 -9.08
N PRO A 161 23.84 -1.85 -9.17
CA PRO A 161 23.28 -0.51 -9.05
C PRO A 161 22.16 -0.23 -10.06
N CYS A 162 22.27 -0.77 -11.29
CA CYS A 162 21.22 -0.61 -12.28
C CYS A 162 19.97 -1.45 -11.96
N ALA A 163 20.13 -2.66 -11.40
CA ALA A 163 18.99 -3.44 -10.96
C ALA A 163 18.18 -2.71 -9.88
N TRP A 164 18.87 -2.12 -8.90
CA TRP A 164 18.23 -1.31 -7.86
C TRP A 164 17.57 -0.05 -8.41
N GLU A 165 18.17 0.63 -9.39
CA GLU A 165 17.54 1.79 -10.03
C GLU A 165 16.27 1.41 -10.80
N ILE A 166 16.26 0.27 -11.50
CA ILE A 166 15.07 -0.26 -12.18
C ILE A 166 13.97 -0.62 -11.17
N VAL A 167 14.32 -1.31 -10.08
CA VAL A 167 13.36 -1.66 -9.03
C VAL A 167 12.82 -0.42 -8.33
N ARG A 168 13.65 0.57 -7.98
CA ARG A 168 13.21 1.83 -7.37
C ARG A 168 12.17 2.55 -8.25
N ALA A 169 12.42 2.62 -9.56
CA ALA A 169 11.49 3.22 -10.50
C ALA A 169 10.17 2.45 -10.60
N GLU A 170 10.23 1.12 -10.60
CA GLU A 170 9.04 0.27 -10.61
C GLU A 170 8.23 0.41 -9.31
N ILE A 171 8.89 0.48 -8.15
CA ILE A 171 8.21 0.70 -6.88
C ILE A 171 7.54 2.08 -6.81
N MET A 172 8.18 3.14 -7.35
CA MET A 172 7.50 4.44 -7.47
C MET A 172 6.22 4.34 -8.29
N ARG A 173 6.24 3.62 -9.42
CA ARG A 173 5.07 3.42 -10.27
C ARG A 173 3.99 2.64 -9.54
N CYS A 174 4.34 1.51 -8.93
CA CYS A 174 3.44 0.64 -8.17
C CYS A 174 2.78 1.40 -7.02
N PHE A 175 3.55 2.13 -6.21
CA PHE A 175 3.04 2.92 -5.09
C PHE A 175 2.14 4.08 -5.56
N SER A 176 2.48 4.74 -6.67
CA SER A 176 1.61 5.78 -7.24
C SER A 176 0.27 5.19 -7.70
N SER A 177 0.28 4.02 -8.33
CA SER A 177 -0.94 3.34 -8.75
C SER A 177 -1.80 2.89 -7.58
N SER A 178 -1.21 2.33 -6.52
CA SER A 178 -1.96 1.86 -5.35
C SER A 178 -2.62 3.01 -4.59
N THR A 179 -1.93 4.14 -4.46
CA THR A 179 -2.46 5.32 -3.73
C THR A 179 -3.59 6.03 -4.48
N ASN A 180 -3.72 5.83 -5.80
CA ASN A 180 -4.88 6.28 -6.57
C ASN A 180 -6.11 5.40 -6.31
N LEU A 181 -5.93 4.10 -6.02
CA LEU A 181 -7.03 3.17 -5.72
C LEU A 181 -7.80 3.56 -4.46
N GLN A 182 -7.17 4.27 -3.52
CA GLN A 182 -7.81 4.74 -2.29
C GLN A 182 -8.66 5.99 -2.49
N GLN A 183 -8.47 6.71 -3.61
CA GLN A 183 -9.17 7.95 -3.92
C GLN A 183 -10.39 7.72 -4.83
N SER A 184 -10.52 6.53 -5.42
CA SER A 184 -11.67 6.07 -6.23
C SER A 184 -12.73 5.40 -5.37
#